data_AF-A0A969W9V2-F1
#
_entry.id   AF-A0A969W9V2-F1
#
_cell.length_a   1.000
_cell.length_b   1.000
_cell.length_c   1.000
_cell.angle_alpha   90.00
_cell.angle_beta   90.00
_cell.angle_gamma   90.00
#
_symmetry.space_group_name_H-M   'P 1'
#
loop_
_entity.id
_entity.type
_entity.pdbx_description
1 polymer ?
#
loop_
_entity_poly.entity_id
_entity_poly.type
_entity_poly.pdbx_seq_one_letter_code
_entity_poly.pdbx_strand_id
1 'polypeptide(L)'
;MNNELPLYQCHKRVRAAKIEHINVFNENGDAELICEGGYETSVAGEWLARVAPPGAAHSLIGGYIVQYGDGYASWSPAAAFEDGYTLIEQPKPAEPQPPVQAPPVDRSAQQLSSGEPVDDEHRMINPATGLQKDYVVLTAEERAKGFVRPVRNTYVHVGHGAKFDGPVQMTRGSGCGAATTISRDIAETYARDPKFYSGTFCIGCRTHLPLSEFVWDGTNEVVGS
;
A
#
# COMPACT_ATOMS: atom_id res chain seq x y z
N MET A 1 3.14 3.79 2.86
CA MET A 1 3.74 4.48 1.70
C MET A 1 4.04 5.91 2.16
N ASN A 2 5.26 6.41 1.97
CA ASN A 2 5.61 7.78 2.38
C ASN A 2 4.99 8.78 1.39
N ASN A 3 4.04 9.59 1.87
CA ASN A 3 3.36 10.62 1.10
C ASN A 3 4.14 11.95 1.07
N GLU A 4 5.49 11.88 1.15
CA GLU A 4 6.33 13.07 1.24
C GLU A 4 6.89 13.43 -0.14
N LEU A 5 6.86 14.72 -0.48
CA LEU A 5 7.38 15.22 -1.76
C LEU A 5 8.89 14.91 -1.93
N PRO A 6 9.39 14.73 -3.17
CA PRO A 6 10.80 14.46 -3.45
C PRO A 6 11.78 15.50 -2.95
N LEU A 7 12.97 15.08 -2.54
CA LEU A 7 13.99 15.95 -1.94
C LEU A 7 14.96 16.50 -3.01
N TYR A 8 15.23 17.80 -2.97
CA TYR A 8 16.15 18.50 -3.86
C TYR A 8 17.21 19.28 -3.06
N GLN A 9 18.41 19.39 -3.64
CA GLN A 9 19.52 20.19 -3.15
C GLN A 9 19.65 21.47 -3.97
N CYS A 10 19.61 22.61 -3.29
CA CYS A 10 20.16 23.88 -3.76
C CYS A 10 21.17 24.41 -2.71
N HIS A 11 21.15 25.70 -2.37
CA HIS A 11 21.81 26.23 -1.16
C HIS A 11 21.23 25.66 0.15
N LYS A 12 20.03 25.07 0.11
CA LYS A 12 19.37 24.36 1.21
C LYS A 12 18.77 23.04 0.68
N ARG A 13 18.33 22.17 1.59
CA ARG A 13 17.51 20.99 1.26
C ARG A 13 16.04 21.38 1.28
N VAL A 14 15.33 21.08 0.21
CA VAL A 14 13.89 21.35 0.06
C VAL A 14 13.18 20.12 -0.45
N ARG A 15 11.89 20.00 -0.18
CA ARG A 15 11.04 19.01 -0.85
C ARG A 15 10.23 19.70 -1.94
N ALA A 16 10.15 19.14 -3.14
CA ALA A 16 9.44 19.78 -4.23
C ALA A 16 8.80 18.77 -5.19
N ALA A 17 7.71 19.16 -5.82
CA ALA A 17 7.08 18.40 -6.89
C ALA A 17 6.41 19.33 -7.91
N LYS A 18 6.33 18.87 -9.16
CA LYS A 18 5.71 19.61 -10.26
C LYS A 18 4.21 19.49 -10.18
N ILE A 19 3.49 20.61 -10.20
CA ILE A 19 2.04 20.66 -10.04
C ILE A 19 1.38 20.32 -11.38
N GLU A 20 0.52 19.31 -11.41
CA GLU A 20 -0.26 18.91 -12.59
C GLU A 20 -1.72 19.39 -12.48
N HIS A 21 -2.30 19.32 -11.29
CA HIS A 21 -3.67 19.80 -11.03
C HIS A 21 -3.79 20.52 -9.68
N ILE A 22 -4.76 21.42 -9.60
CA ILE A 22 -5.07 22.18 -8.38
C ILE A 22 -6.59 22.15 -8.16
N ASN A 23 -7.00 21.62 -7.01
CA ASN A 23 -8.39 21.54 -6.59
C ASN A 23 -8.62 22.45 -5.39
N VAL A 24 -9.24 23.61 -5.60
CA VAL A 24 -9.68 24.49 -4.50
C VAL A 24 -10.98 23.93 -3.93
N PHE A 25 -11.02 23.65 -2.63
CA PHE A 25 -12.10 22.87 -2.02
C PHE A 25 -12.90 23.61 -0.95
N ASN A 26 -12.56 24.86 -0.61
CA ASN A 26 -13.33 25.65 0.35
C ASN A 26 -13.34 27.16 0.06
N GLU A 27 -14.17 27.90 0.80
CA GLU A 27 -14.34 29.36 0.67
C GLU A 27 -13.08 30.14 1.10
N ASN A 28 -12.24 29.57 1.96
CA ASN A 28 -10.96 30.15 2.36
C ASN A 28 -9.91 30.08 1.23
N GLY A 29 -10.20 29.34 0.16
CA GLY A 29 -9.31 29.14 -0.97
C GLY A 29 -8.27 28.07 -0.74
N ASP A 30 -8.40 27.21 0.28
CA ASP A 30 -7.49 26.09 0.47
C ASP A 30 -7.58 25.13 -0.71
N ALA A 31 -6.43 24.58 -1.09
CA ALA A 31 -6.32 23.75 -2.27
C ALA A 31 -5.49 22.50 -2.05
N GLU A 32 -5.88 21.46 -2.75
CA GLU A 32 -5.11 20.25 -2.94
C GLU A 32 -4.33 20.35 -4.25
N LEU A 33 -3.03 20.08 -4.19
CA LEU A 33 -2.14 20.03 -5.34
C LEU A 33 -1.86 18.57 -5.67
N ILE A 34 -2.23 18.17 -6.88
CA ILE A 34 -1.86 16.86 -7.45
C ILE A 34 -0.64 17.10 -8.30
N CYS A 35 0.43 16.37 -8.01
CA CYS A 35 1.75 16.58 -8.57
C CYS A 35 2.24 15.36 -9.35
N GLU A 36 3.16 15.61 -10.29
CA GLU A 36 3.82 14.59 -11.10
C GLU A 36 4.40 13.48 -10.23
N GLY A 37 4.14 12.23 -10.60
CA GLY A 37 4.53 11.05 -9.81
C GLY A 37 3.46 10.60 -8.80
N GLY A 38 2.26 11.17 -8.83
CA GLY A 38 1.14 10.80 -7.96
C GLY A 38 1.27 11.34 -6.53
N TYR A 39 2.07 12.40 -6.34
CA TYR A 39 2.21 13.05 -5.04
C TYR A 39 1.07 14.04 -4.82
N GLU A 40 0.55 14.08 -3.60
CA GLU A 40 -0.52 14.99 -3.21
C GLU A 40 -0.09 15.83 -2.01
N THR A 41 -0.40 17.13 -2.03
CA THR A 41 -0.14 18.01 -0.88
C THR A 41 -1.18 19.12 -0.79
N SER A 42 -1.53 19.54 0.42
CA SER A 42 -2.46 20.64 0.65
C SER A 42 -1.72 21.95 0.91
N VAL A 43 -2.29 23.04 0.40
CA VAL A 43 -1.83 24.41 0.64
C VAL A 43 -3.01 25.26 1.11
N ALA A 44 -2.75 26.16 2.05
CA ALA A 44 -3.76 27.12 2.50
C ALA A 44 -4.06 28.17 1.42
N GLY A 45 -5.26 28.75 1.42
CA GLY A 45 -5.64 29.79 0.47
C GLY A 45 -4.76 31.03 0.54
N GLU A 46 -4.21 31.35 1.71
CA GLU A 46 -3.21 32.41 1.88
C GLU A 46 -1.93 32.14 1.08
N TRP A 47 -1.53 30.88 0.95
CA TRP A 47 -0.40 30.51 0.11
C TRP A 47 -0.71 30.78 -1.36
N LEU A 48 -1.89 30.37 -1.85
CA LEU A 48 -2.30 30.63 -3.22
C LEU A 48 -2.38 32.13 -3.53
N ALA A 49 -2.96 32.92 -2.62
CA ALA A 49 -3.07 34.37 -2.76
C ALA A 49 -1.70 35.08 -2.85
N ARG A 50 -0.63 34.48 -2.32
CA ARG A 50 0.75 35.01 -2.41
C ARG A 50 1.42 34.73 -3.75
N VAL A 51 1.09 33.62 -4.40
CA VAL A 51 1.81 33.13 -5.59
C VAL A 51 1.01 33.28 -6.88
N ALA A 52 -0.32 33.46 -6.80
CA ALA A 52 -1.19 33.67 -7.94
C ALA A 52 -2.24 34.76 -7.64
N PRO A 53 -2.67 35.53 -8.66
CA PRO A 53 -3.85 36.38 -8.55
C PRO A 53 -5.11 35.60 -8.14
N PRO A 54 -6.09 36.23 -7.47
CA PRO A 54 -7.37 35.60 -7.16
C PRO A 54 -8.02 34.98 -8.40
N GLY A 55 -8.43 33.70 -8.30
CA GLY A 55 -9.03 32.95 -9.41
C GLY A 55 -8.04 32.45 -10.47
N ALA A 56 -6.74 32.74 -10.35
CA ALA A 56 -5.72 32.34 -11.31
C ALA A 56 -4.83 31.18 -10.82
N ALA A 57 -5.29 30.36 -9.87
CA ALA A 57 -4.51 29.24 -9.32
C ALA A 57 -4.00 28.28 -10.43
N HIS A 58 -4.79 28.06 -11.48
CA HIS A 58 -4.41 27.24 -12.63
C HIS A 58 -3.13 27.72 -13.34
N SER A 59 -2.73 29.00 -13.20
CA SER A 59 -1.48 29.53 -13.77
C SER A 59 -0.21 28.94 -13.14
N LEU A 60 -0.35 28.28 -11.98
CA LEU A 60 0.74 27.63 -11.27
C LEU A 60 1.04 26.22 -11.80
N ILE A 61 0.13 25.64 -12.58
CA ILE A 61 0.28 24.31 -13.19
C ILE A 61 1.49 24.30 -14.11
N GLY A 62 2.28 23.23 -14.03
CA GLY A 62 3.56 23.11 -14.72
C GLY A 62 4.73 23.75 -13.96
N GLY A 63 4.49 24.52 -12.90
CA GLY A 63 5.51 24.94 -11.94
C GLY A 63 5.67 23.95 -10.78
N TYR A 64 6.60 24.22 -9.87
CA TYR A 64 6.90 23.39 -8.71
C TYR A 64 6.36 24.01 -7.41
N ILE A 65 5.72 23.20 -6.58
CA ILE A 65 5.57 23.49 -5.15
C ILE A 65 6.89 23.13 -4.45
N VAL A 66 7.42 24.04 -3.62
CA VAL A 66 8.69 23.88 -2.90
C VAL A 66 8.46 24.09 -1.40
N GLN A 67 8.65 23.04 -0.62
CA GLN A 67 8.51 23.00 0.83
C GLN A 67 9.88 22.97 1.53
N TYR A 68 10.05 23.83 2.52
CA TYR A 68 11.25 23.95 3.32
C TYR A 68 11.06 23.24 4.68
N GLY A 69 12.17 22.84 5.30
CA GLY A 69 12.13 22.11 6.58
C GLY A 69 11.57 22.90 7.78
N ASP A 70 11.44 24.22 7.65
CA ASP A 70 10.81 25.11 8.63
C ASP A 70 9.29 25.24 8.44
N GLY A 71 8.70 24.51 7.49
CA GLY A 71 7.28 24.57 7.15
C GLY A 71 6.90 25.66 6.17
N TYR A 72 7.87 26.47 5.70
CA TYR A 72 7.62 27.45 4.65
C TYR A 72 7.39 26.77 3.30
N ALA A 73 6.47 27.28 2.49
CA ALA A 73 6.21 26.82 1.14
C ALA A 73 6.24 27.97 0.14
N SER A 74 6.82 27.71 -1.04
CA SER A 74 6.91 28.63 -2.17
C SER A 74 6.54 27.92 -3.47
N TRP A 75 6.18 28.70 -4.49
CA TRP A 75 6.06 28.22 -5.86
C TRP A 75 7.30 28.65 -6.67
N SER A 76 7.72 27.83 -7.64
CA SER A 76 8.79 28.15 -8.59
C SER A 76 8.38 27.76 -10.01
N PRO A 77 8.64 28.60 -11.03
CA PRO A 77 8.51 28.19 -12.43
C PRO A 77 9.43 26.99 -12.74
N ALA A 78 8.99 26.10 -13.64
CA ALA A 78 9.77 24.91 -14.01
C ALA A 78 11.19 25.24 -14.47
N ALA A 79 11.35 26.17 -15.41
CA ALA A 79 12.68 26.53 -15.93
C ALA A 79 13.63 27.02 -14.83
N ALA A 80 13.14 27.85 -13.89
CA ALA A 80 13.96 28.35 -12.78
C ALA A 80 14.28 27.25 -11.75
N PHE A 81 13.36 26.31 -11.56
CA PHE A 81 13.55 25.19 -10.65
C PHE A 81 14.54 24.16 -11.23
N GLU A 82 14.31 23.73 -12.46
CA GLU A 82 15.11 22.70 -13.13
C GLU A 82 16.57 23.15 -13.38
N ASP A 83 16.82 24.47 -13.58
CA ASP A 83 18.17 25.03 -13.71
C ASP A 83 18.93 25.13 -12.37
N GLY A 84 18.21 25.34 -11.26
CA GLY A 84 18.81 25.66 -9.96
C GLY A 84 18.78 24.55 -8.90
N TYR A 85 18.05 23.45 -9.14
CA TYR A 85 17.81 22.42 -8.15
C TYR A 85 18.25 21.05 -8.65
N THR A 86 19.09 20.37 -7.87
CA THR A 86 19.50 18.99 -8.16
C THR A 86 18.67 18.03 -7.32
N LEU A 87 17.98 17.08 -7.96
CA LEU A 87 17.26 16.02 -7.26
C LEU A 87 18.27 15.24 -6.38
N ILE A 88 18.05 15.26 -5.07
CA ILE A 88 18.75 14.33 -4.18
C ILE A 88 17.94 13.05 -4.29
N GLU A 89 18.54 12.00 -4.83
CA GLU A 89 17.90 10.69 -4.84
C GLU A 89 17.29 10.42 -3.47
N GLN A 90 15.94 10.36 -3.43
CA GLN A 90 15.31 9.67 -2.32
C GLN A 90 15.83 8.24 -2.39
N PRO A 91 16.11 7.56 -1.27
CA PRO A 91 16.16 6.11 -1.32
C PRO A 91 14.83 5.70 -1.93
N LYS A 92 14.89 5.24 -3.17
CA LYS A 92 13.73 4.75 -3.90
C LYS A 92 12.98 3.87 -2.92
N PRO A 93 11.70 4.14 -2.58
CA PRO A 93 10.90 3.12 -1.91
C PRO A 93 11.11 1.88 -2.77
N ALA A 94 11.75 0.85 -2.22
CA ALA A 94 12.38 -0.20 -3.02
C ALA A 94 11.48 -0.49 -4.19
N GLU A 95 11.93 -0.10 -5.40
CA GLU A 95 11.24 -0.54 -6.61
C GLU A 95 11.05 -2.03 -6.42
N PRO A 96 9.85 -2.60 -6.62
CA PRO A 96 9.70 -4.04 -6.55
C PRO A 96 10.80 -4.59 -7.44
N GLN A 97 11.82 -5.17 -6.81
CA GLN A 97 13.04 -5.51 -7.52
C GLN A 97 12.55 -6.43 -8.64
N PRO A 98 12.90 -6.18 -9.92
CA PRO A 98 12.61 -7.15 -10.97
C PRO A 98 13.08 -8.49 -10.40
N PRO A 99 12.19 -9.50 -10.29
CA PRO A 99 12.30 -10.53 -9.28
C PRO A 99 13.71 -11.09 -9.33
N VAL A 100 14.54 -10.74 -8.34
CA VAL A 100 15.71 -11.54 -8.01
C VAL A 100 15.08 -12.88 -7.78
N GLN A 101 15.25 -13.81 -8.71
CA GLN A 101 14.52 -15.08 -8.69
C GLN A 101 14.81 -15.69 -7.34
N ALA A 102 13.83 -15.57 -6.45
CA ALA A 102 14.01 -15.94 -5.08
C ALA A 102 14.33 -17.45 -5.14
N PRO A 103 15.35 -17.93 -4.41
CA PRO A 103 15.76 -19.32 -4.53
C PRO A 103 14.52 -20.21 -4.31
N PRO A 104 14.45 -21.41 -4.93
CA PRO A 104 13.31 -22.30 -4.73
C PRO A 104 12.94 -22.43 -3.25
N VAL A 105 11.64 -22.32 -2.96
CA VAL A 105 11.14 -22.33 -1.58
C VAL A 105 11.44 -23.69 -0.93
N ASP A 106 12.07 -23.66 0.23
CA ASP A 106 12.24 -24.85 1.06
C ASP A 106 10.96 -25.09 1.89
N ARG A 107 10.07 -25.96 1.39
CA ARG A 107 8.84 -26.32 2.10
C ARG A 107 9.08 -27.16 3.36
N SER A 108 10.29 -27.57 3.69
CA SER A 108 10.59 -28.20 4.99
C SER A 108 10.85 -27.16 6.09
N ALA A 109 11.19 -25.92 5.72
CA ALA A 109 11.42 -24.82 6.65
C ALA A 109 10.11 -24.20 7.14
N GLN A 110 9.37 -24.96 7.95
CA GLN A 110 8.07 -24.56 8.51
C GLN A 110 8.10 -24.50 10.04
N GLN A 111 7.28 -23.63 10.60
CA GLN A 111 7.00 -23.51 12.03
C GLN A 111 5.55 -23.05 12.23
N LEU A 112 5.05 -23.03 13.46
CA LEU A 112 3.80 -22.35 13.78
C LEU A 112 4.00 -20.83 13.87
N SER A 113 2.94 -20.05 13.73
CA SER A 113 2.97 -18.59 13.82
C SER A 113 3.41 -18.12 15.22
N SER A 114 3.18 -18.94 16.25
CA SER A 114 3.75 -18.76 17.58
C SER A 114 5.28 -18.91 17.66
N GLY A 115 5.92 -19.49 16.64
CA GLY A 115 7.35 -19.84 16.61
C GLY A 115 7.66 -21.26 17.08
N GLU A 116 6.66 -22.01 17.54
CA GLU A 116 6.83 -23.42 17.93
C GLU A 116 6.94 -24.35 16.71
N PRO A 117 7.48 -25.57 16.88
CA PRO A 117 7.44 -26.60 15.83
C PRO A 117 6.01 -26.94 15.40
N VAL A 118 5.82 -27.33 14.14
CA VAL A 118 4.50 -27.76 13.64
C VAL A 118 4.02 -28.99 14.40
N ASP A 119 2.86 -28.88 15.04
CA ASP A 119 2.16 -29.95 15.74
C ASP A 119 0.88 -30.34 14.96
N ASP A 120 0.19 -31.42 15.35
CA ASP A 120 -1.08 -31.80 14.69
C ASP A 120 -2.27 -30.98 15.24
N GLU A 121 -2.12 -30.43 16.44
CA GLU A 121 -3.14 -29.68 17.17
C GLU A 121 -3.40 -28.28 16.60
N HIS A 122 -2.51 -27.71 15.77
CA HIS A 122 -2.66 -26.37 15.21
C HIS A 122 -4.03 -26.18 14.51
N ARG A 123 -4.58 -27.24 13.90
CA ARG A 123 -5.88 -27.21 13.20
C ARG A 123 -7.10 -27.22 14.12
N MET A 124 -6.92 -27.39 15.43
CA MET A 124 -8.03 -27.38 16.38
C MET A 124 -8.77 -26.04 16.30
N ILE A 125 -10.07 -26.10 16.03
CA ILE A 125 -10.90 -24.89 15.90
C ILE A 125 -11.35 -24.43 17.28
N ASN A 126 -11.09 -23.18 17.60
CA ASN A 126 -11.67 -22.52 18.76
C ASN A 126 -13.17 -22.32 18.53
N PRO A 127 -14.07 -22.95 19.31
CA PRO A 127 -15.51 -22.89 19.07
C PRO A 127 -16.12 -21.50 19.29
N ALA A 128 -15.43 -20.61 20.03
CA ALA A 128 -15.91 -19.24 20.25
C ALA A 128 -15.58 -18.31 19.06
N THR A 129 -14.46 -18.54 18.38
CA THR A 129 -13.96 -17.62 17.34
C THR A 129 -13.99 -18.20 15.93
N GLY A 130 -13.99 -19.53 15.78
CA GLY A 130 -13.86 -20.23 14.50
C GLY A 130 -12.41 -20.30 13.96
N LEU A 131 -11.45 -19.69 14.67
CA LEU A 131 -10.03 -19.69 14.30
C LEU A 131 -9.39 -21.04 14.62
N GLN A 132 -8.37 -21.40 13.84
CA GLN A 132 -7.44 -22.46 14.22
C GLN A 132 -6.62 -22.05 15.45
N LYS A 133 -6.15 -23.03 16.23
CA LYS A 133 -5.28 -22.83 17.40
C LYS A 133 -4.02 -22.08 17.00
N ASP A 134 -3.42 -22.46 15.88
CA ASP A 134 -2.25 -21.81 15.30
C ASP A 134 -2.17 -22.08 13.79
N TYR A 135 -1.30 -21.37 13.09
CA TYR A 135 -1.11 -21.47 11.65
C TYR A 135 0.32 -21.87 11.33
N VAL A 136 0.49 -22.82 10.42
CA VAL A 136 1.80 -23.15 9.86
C VAL A 136 2.27 -21.99 8.98
N VAL A 137 3.50 -21.54 9.16
CA VAL A 137 4.17 -20.48 8.38
C VAL A 137 5.57 -20.96 7.96
N LEU A 138 6.18 -20.31 6.98
CA LEU A 138 7.60 -20.49 6.71
C LEU A 138 8.44 -19.85 7.83
N THR A 139 9.58 -20.44 8.17
CA THR A 139 10.48 -19.88 9.19
C THR A 139 10.94 -18.47 8.80
N ALA A 140 11.39 -17.69 9.78
CA ALA A 140 11.91 -16.36 9.53
C ALA A 140 13.08 -16.37 8.54
N GLU A 141 13.95 -17.38 8.62
CA GLU A 141 15.09 -17.56 7.73
C GLU A 141 14.65 -17.81 6.28
N GLU A 142 13.61 -18.62 6.08
CA GLU A 142 13.09 -18.89 4.73
C GLU A 142 12.38 -17.65 4.15
N ARG A 143 11.62 -16.92 4.96
CA ARG A 143 10.99 -15.65 4.54
C ARG A 143 12.03 -14.57 4.20
N ALA A 144 13.18 -14.57 4.87
CA ALA A 144 14.27 -13.62 4.60
C ALA A 144 14.98 -13.84 3.25
N LYS A 145 14.77 -14.99 2.58
CA LYS A 145 15.36 -15.28 1.24
C LYS A 145 14.68 -14.52 0.09
N GLY A 146 13.70 -13.68 0.38
CA GLY A 146 13.03 -12.80 -0.58
C GLY A 146 11.66 -13.32 -1.02
N PHE A 147 10.83 -12.41 -1.55
CA PHE A 147 9.43 -12.67 -1.88
C PHE A 147 9.19 -12.69 -3.38
N VAL A 148 8.26 -13.54 -3.83
CA VAL A 148 7.83 -13.63 -5.24
C VAL A 148 6.55 -12.82 -5.51
N ARG A 149 5.84 -12.39 -4.46
CA ARG A 149 4.69 -11.47 -4.50
C ARG A 149 4.88 -10.34 -3.48
N PRO A 150 4.19 -9.20 -3.62
CA PRO A 150 4.14 -8.19 -2.58
C PRO A 150 3.57 -8.75 -1.27
N VAL A 151 4.13 -8.33 -0.13
CA VAL A 151 3.57 -8.67 1.19
C VAL A 151 2.26 -7.90 1.35
N ARG A 152 1.16 -8.64 1.48
CA ARG A 152 -0.19 -8.12 1.72
C ARG A 152 -0.78 -8.83 2.92
N ASN A 153 -1.32 -8.06 3.85
CA ASN A 153 -1.82 -8.59 5.13
C ASN A 153 -3.33 -8.47 5.27
N THR A 154 -4.04 -7.92 4.29
CA THR A 154 -5.50 -7.80 4.33
C THR A 154 -6.11 -8.31 3.03
N TYR A 155 -7.12 -9.15 3.14
CA TYR A 155 -7.90 -9.67 2.02
C TYR A 155 -9.41 -9.57 2.30
N VAL A 156 -10.21 -9.55 1.24
CA VAL A 156 -11.67 -9.39 1.30
C VAL A 156 -12.35 -10.64 0.76
N HIS A 157 -13.37 -11.12 1.49
CA HIS A 157 -14.19 -12.25 1.04
C HIS A 157 -15.24 -11.80 0.00
N VAL A 158 -15.01 -12.15 -1.27
CA VAL A 158 -15.85 -11.76 -2.41
C VAL A 158 -16.73 -12.90 -2.93
N GLY A 159 -16.43 -14.14 -2.55
CA GLY A 159 -17.19 -15.33 -2.96
C GLY A 159 -16.69 -15.93 -4.28
N HIS A 160 -17.32 -17.02 -4.73
CA HIS A 160 -16.83 -17.77 -5.88
C HIS A 160 -16.97 -17.00 -7.19
N GLY A 161 -15.84 -16.81 -7.89
CA GLY A 161 -15.82 -16.24 -9.24
C GLY A 161 -16.19 -14.75 -9.31
N ALA A 162 -16.36 -14.10 -8.16
CA ALA A 162 -16.61 -12.66 -8.08
C ALA A 162 -15.31 -11.88 -8.32
N LYS A 163 -15.40 -10.82 -9.11
CA LYS A 163 -14.38 -9.75 -9.17
C LYS A 163 -14.78 -8.67 -8.16
N PHE A 164 -13.83 -7.93 -7.61
CA PHE A 164 -14.15 -6.81 -6.73
C PHE A 164 -14.37 -5.55 -7.57
N ASP A 165 -15.62 -5.31 -7.93
CA ASP A 165 -16.09 -4.19 -8.75
C ASP A 165 -16.80 -3.09 -7.94
N GLY A 166 -16.73 -3.14 -6.61
CA GLY A 166 -17.32 -2.15 -5.70
C GLY A 166 -17.87 -2.79 -4.42
N PRO A 167 -18.76 -2.11 -3.67
CA PRO A 167 -19.36 -2.68 -2.47
C PRO A 167 -20.17 -3.93 -2.84
N VAL A 168 -19.72 -5.09 -2.36
CA VAL A 168 -20.33 -6.40 -2.63
C VAL A 168 -21.78 -6.40 -2.12
N GLN A 169 -22.75 -6.45 -3.03
CA GLN A 169 -24.14 -6.71 -2.65
C GLN A 169 -24.24 -8.13 -2.11
N MET A 170 -24.69 -8.27 -0.85
CA MET A 170 -24.96 -9.58 -0.23
C MET A 170 -26.07 -10.30 -1.00
N THR A 171 -25.67 -11.09 -1.98
CA THR A 171 -26.52 -11.99 -2.77
C THR A 171 -26.13 -13.43 -2.46
N ARG A 172 -27.04 -14.37 -2.70
CA ARG A 172 -26.78 -15.78 -2.41
C ARG A 172 -25.66 -16.30 -3.33
N GLY A 173 -24.49 -16.59 -2.77
CA GLY A 173 -23.29 -16.97 -3.52
C GLY A 173 -22.22 -15.88 -3.62
N SER A 174 -22.51 -14.65 -3.15
CA SER A 174 -21.49 -13.62 -2.93
C SER A 174 -20.77 -13.82 -1.60
N GLY A 175 -19.53 -13.38 -1.52
CA GLY A 175 -18.80 -13.32 -0.25
C GLY A 175 -19.43 -12.33 0.73
N CYS A 176 -19.04 -12.42 2.00
CA CYS A 176 -19.61 -11.55 3.03
C CYS A 176 -19.08 -10.11 3.00
N GLY A 177 -18.08 -9.81 2.16
CA GLY A 177 -17.45 -8.49 2.05
C GLY A 177 -16.54 -8.11 3.23
N ALA A 178 -16.35 -8.99 4.22
CA ALA A 178 -15.50 -8.71 5.35
C ALA A 178 -14.01 -8.69 4.94
N ALA A 179 -13.29 -7.66 5.38
CA ALA A 179 -11.84 -7.59 5.31
C ALA A 179 -11.23 -8.33 6.50
N THR A 180 -10.38 -9.31 6.24
CA THR A 180 -9.63 -10.03 7.28
C THR A 180 -8.17 -9.63 7.20
N THR A 181 -7.63 -9.16 8.33
CA THR A 181 -6.21 -8.81 8.47
C THR A 181 -5.46 -9.93 9.19
N ILE A 182 -4.41 -10.45 8.56
CA ILE A 182 -3.53 -11.52 9.07
C ILE A 182 -2.25 -10.96 9.67
N SER A 183 -1.59 -11.79 10.48
CA SER A 183 -0.27 -11.49 11.02
C SER A 183 0.80 -11.43 9.92
N ARG A 184 1.89 -10.74 10.22
CA ARG A 184 2.95 -10.44 9.25
C ARG A 184 3.67 -11.69 8.72
N ASP A 185 3.88 -12.68 9.56
CA ASP A 185 4.50 -13.96 9.20
C ASP A 185 3.65 -14.81 8.24
N ILE A 186 2.33 -14.82 8.41
CA ILE A 186 1.40 -15.44 7.45
C ILE A 186 1.43 -14.67 6.13
N ALA A 187 1.39 -13.33 6.19
CA ALA A 187 1.44 -12.47 5.00
C ALA A 187 2.74 -12.67 4.20
N GLU A 188 3.87 -12.73 4.89
CA GLU A 188 5.18 -12.99 4.27
C GLU A 188 5.29 -14.43 3.76
N THR A 189 4.63 -15.40 4.39
CA THR A 189 4.52 -16.77 3.87
C THR A 189 3.79 -16.81 2.54
N TYR A 190 2.65 -16.10 2.40
CA TYR A 190 1.98 -15.93 1.10
C TYR A 190 2.87 -15.24 0.06
N ALA A 191 3.63 -14.22 0.49
CA ALA A 191 4.52 -13.48 -0.38
C ALA A 191 5.69 -14.34 -0.90
N ARG A 192 6.16 -15.31 -0.10
CA ARG A 192 7.24 -16.25 -0.41
C ARG A 192 6.75 -17.45 -1.23
N ASP A 193 5.60 -18.02 -0.87
CA ASP A 193 4.98 -19.17 -1.54
C ASP A 193 3.45 -18.94 -1.65
N PRO A 194 2.96 -18.36 -2.76
CA PRO A 194 1.53 -18.06 -2.93
C PRO A 194 0.63 -19.31 -2.87
N LYS A 195 1.19 -20.50 -3.10
CA LYS A 195 0.46 -21.78 -3.06
C LYS A 195 0.70 -22.55 -1.76
N PHE A 196 1.17 -21.88 -0.71
CA PHE A 196 1.46 -22.50 0.59
C PHE A 196 0.18 -22.99 1.28
N TYR A 197 -0.86 -22.15 1.30
CA TYR A 197 -2.15 -22.48 1.88
C TYR A 197 -3.16 -22.92 0.83
N SER A 198 -4.14 -23.71 1.24
CA SER A 198 -5.28 -24.14 0.42
C SER A 198 -6.59 -23.40 0.73
N GLY A 199 -6.64 -22.71 1.87
CA GLY A 199 -7.78 -21.92 2.31
C GLY A 199 -7.36 -20.92 3.38
N THR A 200 -8.22 -19.94 3.64
CA THR A 200 -7.96 -18.88 4.63
C THR A 200 -9.19 -18.56 5.44
N PHE A 201 -9.00 -17.99 6.63
CA PHE A 201 -10.09 -17.66 7.54
C PHE A 201 -10.82 -16.38 7.13
N CYS A 202 -12.14 -16.37 7.20
CA CYS A 202 -12.94 -15.17 7.03
C CYS A 202 -13.48 -14.69 8.38
N ILE A 203 -13.14 -13.47 8.80
CA ILE A 203 -13.60 -12.91 10.09
C ILE A 203 -15.13 -12.69 10.14
N GLY A 204 -15.75 -12.41 8.99
CA GLY A 204 -17.20 -12.24 8.87
C GLY A 204 -17.95 -13.55 8.97
N CYS A 205 -17.54 -14.56 8.21
CA CYS A 205 -18.17 -15.89 8.23
C CYS A 205 -17.73 -16.77 9.41
N ARG A 206 -16.62 -16.42 10.07
CA ARG A 206 -15.98 -17.19 11.16
C ARG A 206 -15.66 -18.64 10.76
N THR A 207 -15.21 -18.83 9.53
CA THR A 207 -14.82 -20.15 9.01
C THR A 207 -13.71 -20.02 7.97
N HIS A 208 -13.04 -21.15 7.70
CA HIS A 208 -12.03 -21.24 6.65
C HIS A 208 -12.70 -21.56 5.32
N LEU A 209 -12.33 -20.81 4.28
CA LEU A 209 -12.90 -20.93 2.94
C LEU A 209 -11.77 -21.04 1.90
N PRO A 210 -12.05 -21.59 0.71
CA PRO A 210 -11.10 -21.65 -0.41
C PRO A 210 -10.51 -20.27 -0.76
N LEU A 211 -9.21 -20.24 -1.07
CA LEU A 211 -8.52 -18.98 -1.43
C LEU A 211 -9.12 -18.27 -2.65
N SER A 212 -9.73 -19.03 -3.56
CA SER A 212 -10.38 -18.51 -4.77
C SER A 212 -11.60 -17.63 -4.50
N GLU A 213 -12.09 -17.57 -3.26
CA GLU A 213 -13.16 -16.68 -2.84
C GLU A 213 -12.68 -15.32 -2.31
N PHE A 214 -11.37 -15.09 -2.27
CA PHE A 214 -10.78 -13.90 -1.67
C PHE A 214 -9.90 -13.15 -2.66
N VAL A 215 -9.93 -11.82 -2.56
CA VAL A 215 -8.99 -10.93 -3.24
C VAL A 215 -8.18 -10.14 -2.22
N TRP A 216 -6.96 -9.77 -2.57
CA TRP A 216 -6.19 -8.84 -1.74
C TRP A 216 -6.85 -7.46 -1.72
N ASP A 217 -6.94 -6.85 -0.54
CA ASP A 217 -7.57 -5.54 -0.36
C ASP A 217 -6.93 -4.47 -1.27
N GLY A 218 -7.77 -3.61 -1.84
CA GLY A 218 -7.36 -2.62 -2.83
C GLY A 218 -6.95 -3.17 -4.20
N THR A 219 -7.17 -4.47 -4.48
CA THR A 219 -6.83 -5.10 -5.76
C THR A 219 -7.93 -6.05 -6.26
N ASN A 220 -7.76 -6.56 -7.48
CA ASN A 220 -8.51 -7.69 -8.03
C ASN A 220 -7.69 -9.00 -8.08
N GLU A 221 -6.53 -9.03 -7.42
CA GLU A 221 -5.67 -10.22 -7.36
C GLU A 221 -6.23 -11.23 -6.36
N VAL A 222 -6.45 -12.46 -6.82
CA VAL A 222 -6.91 -13.56 -5.97
C VAL A 222 -5.84 -13.92 -4.94
N VAL A 223 -6.24 -14.20 -3.70
CA VAL A 223 -5.31 -14.65 -2.66
C VAL A 223 -4.64 -15.96 -3.09
N GLY A 224 -3.32 -16.01 -2.97
CA GLY A 224 -2.53 -17.17 -3.40
C GLY A 224 -2.44 -17.38 -4.92
N SER A 225 -2.56 -16.32 -5.73
CA SER A 225 -2.34 -16.35 -7.19
C SER A 225 -0.90 -16.06 -7.62
#